data_AF-A0A4V1UMI0-F1
#
_entry.id   AF-A0A4V1UMI0-F1
#
_cell.length_a   1.000
_cell.length_b   1.000
_cell.length_c   1.000
_cell.angle_alpha   90.00
_cell.angle_beta   90.00
_cell.angle_gamma   90.00
#
_symmetry.space_group_name_H-M   'P 1'
#
loop_
_entity.id
_entity.type
_entity.pdbx_description
1 polymer ?
#
loop_
_entity_poly.entity_id
_entity_poly.type
_entity_poly.pdbx_seq_one_letter_code
_entity_poly.pdbx_strand_id
1 'polypeptide(L)' 'MRIRILCVGRMKDGPERELVDDYLGRAQKSGKSLGYRAVEEIEIPSSTK' A
#
# COMPACT_ATOMS: atom_id res chain seq x y z
N MET A 1 1.27 -12.12 10.61
CA MET A 1 2.16 -11.94 9.43
C MET A 1 2.06 -10.51 8.89
N ARG A 2 3.03 -9.99 8.12
CA ARG A 2 2.99 -8.63 7.55
C ARG A 2 3.01 -8.70 6.02
N ILE A 3 2.17 -7.91 5.37
CA ILE A 3 2.13 -7.75 3.91
C ILE A 3 2.68 -6.37 3.57
N ARG A 4 3.64 -6.31 2.65
CA ARG A 4 4.25 -5.06 2.20
C ARG A 4 4.18 -4.98 0.68
N ILE A 5 3.65 -3.88 0.17
CA ILE A 5 3.65 -3.54 -1.24
C ILE A 5 4.84 -2.61 -1.46
N LEU A 6 5.86 -3.08 -2.18
CA LEU A 6 7.07 -2.32 -2.48
C LEU A 6 6.98 -1.80 -3.91
N CYS A 7 6.88 -0.48 -4.06
CA CYS A 7 6.71 0.19 -5.34
C CYS A 7 7.89 1.12 -5.63
N VAL A 8 8.19 1.34 -6.91
CA VAL A 8 9.17 2.33 -7.36
C VAL A 8 8.45 3.54 -7.94
N GLY A 9 8.88 4.73 -7.53
CA GLY A 9 8.21 5.99 -7.84
C GLY A 9 7.18 6.36 -6.77
N ARG A 10 6.78 7.64 -6.78
CA ARG A 10 5.67 8.14 -5.96
C ARG A 10 4.44 8.31 -6.83
N MET A 11 3.31 7.78 -6.37
CA MET A 11 2.03 8.06 -7.02
C MET A 11 1.68 9.54 -6.87
N LYS A 12 1.15 10.11 -7.95
CA LYS A 12 0.60 11.46 -7.92
C LYS A 12 -0.76 11.42 -7.23
N ASP A 13 -1.15 12.55 -6.65
CA ASP A 13 -2.52 12.75 -6.19
C ASP A 13 -3.48 12.58 -7.37
N GLY A 14 -4.56 11.81 -7.17
CA GLY A 14 -5.53 11.49 -8.20
C GLY A 14 -6.38 10.26 -7.90
N PRO A 15 -7.28 9.87 -8.81
CA PRO A 15 -8.21 8.75 -8.64
C PRO A 15 -7.51 7.42 -8.33
N GLU A 16 -6.32 7.19 -8.90
CA GLU A 16 -5.53 5.99 -8.66
C GLU A 16 -5.02 5.94 -7.21
N ARG A 17 -4.60 7.07 -6.64
CA ARG A 17 -4.16 7.17 -5.22
C ARG A 17 -5.31 6.90 -4.26
N GLU A 18 -6.46 7.49 -4.54
CA GLU A 18 -7.68 7.26 -3.76
C GLU A 18 -8.09 5.78 -3.79
N LEU A 19 -7.99 5.14 -4.96
CA LEU A 19 -8.28 3.72 -5.11
C LEU A 19 -7.34 2.86 -4.26
N VAL A 20 -6.03 3.11 -4.32
CA VAL A 20 -5.06 2.34 -3.52
C VAL A 20 -5.31 2.54 -2.03
N ASP A 21 -5.59 3.76 -1.58
CA ASP A 21 -5.87 4.05 -0.17
C ASP A 21 -7.13 3.34 0.34
N ASP A 22 -8.21 3.32 -0.45
CA ASP A 22 -9.43 2.58 -0.11
C ASP A 22 -9.15 1.07 0.02
N TYR A 23 -8.49 0.47 -0.97
CA TYR A 23 -8.18 -0.95 -0.93
C TYR A 23 -7.17 -1.32 0.16
N LEU A 24 -6.21 -0.46 0.46
CA LEU A 24 -5.29 -0.65 1.58
C LEU A 24 -6.05 -0.63 2.91
N GLY A 25 -6.99 0.31 3.08
CA GLY A 25 -7.86 0.37 4.25
C GLY A 25 -8.75 -0.88 4.39
N ARG A 26 -9.33 -1.38 3.29
CA ARG A 26 -10.09 -2.63 3.28
C ARG A 26 -9.20 -3.83 3.64
N ALA A 27 -8.00 -3.92 3.08
CA ALA A 27 -7.06 -4.99 3.34
C ALA A 27 -6.59 -5.00 4.81
N GLN A 28 -6.38 -3.84 5.42
CA GLN A 28 -6.04 -3.74 6.84
C GLN A 28 -7.19 -4.20 7.75
N LYS A 29 -8.44 -3.86 7.41
CA LYS A 29 -9.63 -4.30 8.16
C LYS A 29 -9.83 -5.82 8.05
N SER A 30 -9.83 -6.35 6.83
CA SER A 30 -10.01 -7.78 6.57
C SER A 30 -8.82 -8.61 7.04
N GLY A 31 -7.61 -8.07 6.97
CA GLY A 31 -6.39 -8.78 7.32
C GLY A 31 -6.29 -9.12 8.81
N LYS A 32 -6.89 -8.30 9.69
CA LYS A 32 -6.88 -8.54 11.14
C LYS A 32 -7.52 -9.87 11.53
N SER A 33 -8.64 -10.24 10.94
CA SER A 33 -9.31 -11.53 11.22
C SER A 33 -8.57 -12.73 10.64
N LEU A 34 -7.71 -12.50 9.65
CA LEU A 34 -6.91 -13.53 8.98
C LEU A 34 -5.50 -13.70 9.57
N GLY A 35 -5.18 -13.01 10.67
CA GLY A 35 -3.86 -13.09 11.32
C GLY A 35 -2.76 -12.24 10.67
N TYR A 36 -3.12 -11.34 9.75
CA TYR A 36 -2.22 -10.31 9.24
C TYR A 36 -2.19 -9.11 10.21
N ARG A 37 -0.99 -8.74 10.64
CA ARG A 37 -0.74 -7.65 11.59
C ARG A 37 -0.66 -6.29 10.92
N ALA A 38 -0.22 -6.26 9.66
CA ALA A 38 -0.10 -5.03 8.89
C ALA A 38 -0.19 -5.32 7.39
N VAL A 39 -0.80 -4.38 6.67
CA VAL A 39 -0.76 -4.28 5.21
C VAL A 39 -0.33 -2.84 4.91
N GLU A 40 0.86 -2.70 4.33
CA GLU A 40 1.56 -1.41 4.18
C GLU A 40 2.04 -1.24 2.75
N GLU A 41 1.97 -0.02 2.23
CA GLU A 41 2.61 0.40 1.00
C GLU A 41 3.91 1.15 1.33
N ILE A 42 4.96 0.87 0.57
CA ILE A 42 6.27 1.51 0.69
C ILE A 42 6.68 1.95 -0.70
N GLU A 43 6.70 3.26 -0.92
CA GLU A 43 7.20 3.88 -2.14
C GLU A 43 8.70 4.14 -2.04
N ILE A 44 9.44 3.63 -3.01
CA ILE A 44 10.89 3.82 -3.14
C ILE A 44 11.11 4.85 -4.25
N PRO A 45 11.94 5.90 -4.04
CA PRO A 45 12.25 6.85 -5.09
C PRO A 45 12.78 6.17 -6.36
N SER A 46 12.26 6.55 -7.52
CA SER A 46 12.85 6.18 -8.81
C SER A 46 14.16 6.94 -8.98
N SER A 47 15.26 6.38 -8.47
CA SER A 47 16.58 6.97 -8.70
C SER A 47 16.91 6.89 -10.19
N THR A 48 16.79 8.01 -10.90
CA THR A 48 17.53 8.24 -12.14
C THR A 48 18.94 8.57 -11.72
N LYS A 49 19.85 7.61 -11.90
CA LYS A 49 21.22 7.97 -12.21
C LYS A 49 21.31 8.28 -13.68
#